data_AF-A0A520HQE7-F1
#
_entry.id   AF-A0A520HQE7-F1
#
_cell.length_a   1.000
_cell.length_b   1.000
_cell.length_c   1.000
_cell.angle_alpha   90.00
_cell.angle_beta   90.00
_cell.angle_gamma   90.00
#
_symmetry.space_group_name_H-M   'P 1'
#
loop_
_entity.id
_entity.type
_entity.pdbx_description
1 polymer ?
#
loop_
_entity_poly.entity_id
_entity_poly.type
_entity_poly.pdbx_seq_one_letter_code
_entity_poly.pdbx_strand_id
1 'polypeptide(L)'
;MTGDRLRPATMAGAALVLCVAALGLFWPGVALYDTVAQYGQVLADAYEDWHPPVMARLWGVLHVGVGGGAAPMLVLQMALYWTGFGLIAASLARIDKPRAAVVMLAIGVTPLFLGWQGTVLKDAQMLGAMLAAVGLVGWWRLRGKAVPV
;
A
#
# COMPACT_ATOMS: atom_id res chain seq x y z
N MET A 1 -20.37 15.61 20.70
CA MET A 1 -20.40 14.88 19.42
C MET A 1 -19.10 14.99 18.59
N THR A 2 -18.05 15.69 19.05
CA THR A 2 -16.77 15.87 18.34
C THR A 2 -15.72 14.79 18.62
N GLY A 3 -15.80 14.10 19.77
CA GLY A 3 -14.82 13.07 20.18
C GLY A 3 -14.74 11.83 19.28
N ASP A 4 -15.88 11.37 18.73
CA ASP A 4 -15.95 10.12 17.94
C ASP A 4 -15.30 10.21 16.57
N ARG A 5 -15.18 11.41 15.99
CA ARG A 5 -14.54 11.62 14.68
C ARG A 5 -13.03 11.80 14.78
N LEU A 6 -12.52 12.15 15.96
CA LEU A 6 -11.09 12.38 16.17
C LEU A 6 -10.31 11.07 16.12
N ARG A 7 -10.81 9.99 16.74
CA ARG A 7 -10.08 8.70 16.79
C ARG A 7 -9.83 8.06 15.41
N PRO A 8 -10.81 8.04 14.48
CA PRO A 8 -10.54 7.52 13.13
C PRO A 8 -9.59 8.42 12.33
N ALA A 9 -9.70 9.74 12.50
CA ALA A 9 -8.81 10.69 11.85
C ALA A 9 -7.37 10.58 12.36
N THR A 10 -7.17 10.35 13.67
CA THR A 10 -5.84 10.12 14.22
C THR A 10 -5.22 8.82 13.71
N MET A 11 -6.00 7.74 13.56
CA MET A 11 -5.49 6.50 12.96
C MET A 11 -5.10 6.69 11.48
N ALA A 12 -5.91 7.42 10.71
CA ALA A 12 -5.58 7.73 9.32
C ALA A 12 -4.33 8.62 9.21
N GLY A 13 -4.22 9.64 10.08
CA GLY A 13 -3.03 10.49 10.16
C GLY A 13 -1.78 9.72 10.57
N ALA A 14 -1.89 8.80 11.54
CA ALA A 14 -0.78 7.92 11.93
C ALA A 14 -0.33 7.03 10.77
N ALA A 15 -1.26 6.42 10.03
CA ALA A 15 -0.93 5.62 8.84
C ALA A 15 -0.23 6.46 7.76
N LEU A 16 -0.63 7.72 7.55
CA LEU A 16 0.04 8.63 6.63
C LEU A 16 1.47 8.94 7.07
N VAL A 17 1.68 9.23 8.36
CA VAL A 17 3.02 9.46 8.91
C VAL A 17 3.91 8.23 8.74
N LEU A 18 3.37 7.04 9.02
CA LEU A 18 4.09 5.78 8.82
C LEU A 18 4.41 5.52 7.34
N CYS A 19 3.52 5.89 6.42
CA CYS A 19 3.77 5.83 4.98
C CYS A 19 4.94 6.70 4.56
N VAL A 20 4.95 7.96 4.99
CA VAL A 20 6.04 8.91 4.68
C VAL A 20 7.36 8.45 5.31
N ALA A 21 7.33 7.96 6.55
CA ALA A 21 8.50 7.42 7.22
C ALA A 21 9.06 6.18 6.51
N ALA A 22 8.18 5.25 6.10
CA ALA A 22 8.57 4.07 5.33
C ALA A 22 9.17 4.45 3.98
N LEU A 23 8.58 5.41 3.27
CA LEU A 23 9.15 5.93 2.03
C LEU A 23 10.53 6.52 2.26
N GLY A 24 10.73 7.33 3.30
CA GLY A 24 12.05 7.87 3.66
C GLY A 24 13.08 6.78 3.98
N LEU A 25 12.65 5.71 4.66
CA LEU A 25 13.53 4.59 5.04
C LEU A 25 13.95 3.74 3.85
N PHE A 26 13.05 3.51 2.89
CA PHE A 26 13.28 2.59 1.78
C PHE A 26 13.56 3.29 0.45
N TRP A 27 13.65 4.61 0.40
CA TRP A 27 13.87 5.35 -0.84
C TRP A 27 15.21 4.96 -1.52
N PRO A 28 15.26 4.81 -2.86
CA PRO A 28 14.18 4.85 -3.85
C PRO A 28 13.50 3.49 -4.09
N GLY A 29 13.77 2.50 -3.23
CA GLY A 29 13.29 1.13 -3.33
C GLY A 29 14.38 0.21 -3.87
N VAL A 30 14.37 -1.04 -3.41
CA VAL A 30 15.31 -2.05 -3.91
C VAL A 30 14.68 -2.77 -5.09
N ALA A 31 15.33 -2.71 -6.26
CA ALA A 31 14.96 -3.48 -7.43
C ALA A 31 15.70 -4.83 -7.41
N LEU A 32 14.94 -5.92 -7.40
CA LEU A 32 15.48 -7.27 -7.50
C LEU A 32 15.42 -7.77 -8.94
N TYR A 33 15.85 -9.01 -9.19
CA TYR A 33 15.93 -9.59 -10.53
C TYR A 33 14.63 -9.44 -11.33
N ASP A 34 13.50 -9.86 -10.78
CA ASP A 34 12.19 -9.74 -11.42
C ASP A 34 11.83 -8.29 -11.73
N THR A 35 12.14 -7.37 -10.81
CA THR A 35 11.92 -5.93 -10.98
C THR A 35 12.69 -5.38 -12.17
N VAL A 36 13.98 -5.74 -12.26
CA VAL A 36 14.88 -5.30 -13.33
C VAL A 36 14.43 -5.90 -14.66
N ALA A 37 14.12 -7.19 -14.70
CA ALA A 37 13.63 -7.87 -15.89
C ALA A 37 12.33 -7.23 -16.40
N GLN A 38 11.35 -7.03 -15.53
CA GLN A 38 10.07 -6.44 -15.89
C GLN A 38 10.20 -4.99 -16.35
N TYR A 39 11.05 -4.19 -15.69
CA TYR A 39 11.29 -2.81 -16.14
C TYR A 39 12.04 -2.78 -17.49
N GLY A 40 12.95 -3.72 -17.73
CA GLY A 40 13.58 -3.92 -19.04
C GLY A 40 12.56 -4.17 -20.16
N GLN A 41 11.52 -4.96 -19.90
CA GLN A 41 10.41 -5.18 -20.86
C GLN A 41 9.64 -3.90 -21.16
N VAL A 42 9.42 -3.06 -20.14
CA VAL A 42 8.76 -1.76 -20.30
C VAL A 42 9.59 -0.82 -21.18
N LEU A 43 10.92 -0.81 -21.00
CA LEU A 43 11.82 0.01 -21.82
C LEU A 43 11.97 -0.51 -23.25
N ALA A 44 11.95 -1.83 -23.43
CA ALA A 44 12.08 -2.48 -24.73
C ALA A 44 10.76 -2.57 -25.51
N ASP A 45 9.62 -2.27 -24.87
CA ASP A 45 8.26 -2.54 -25.37
C ASP A 45 8.08 -3.98 -25.86
N ALA A 46 8.74 -4.93 -25.17
CA ALA A 46 8.77 -6.34 -25.52
C ALA A 46 8.39 -7.17 -24.29
N TYR A 47 7.15 -7.64 -24.27
CA TYR A 47 6.56 -8.33 -23.13
C TYR A 47 6.48 -9.83 -23.36
N GLU A 48 6.64 -10.58 -22.27
CA GLU A 48 6.51 -12.02 -22.21
C GLU A 48 5.52 -12.42 -21.09
N ASP A 49 5.31 -13.71 -20.85
CA ASP A 49 4.21 -14.23 -20.02
C ASP A 49 4.55 -14.47 -18.53
N TRP A 50 5.82 -14.36 -18.13
CA TRP A 50 6.30 -14.54 -16.77
C TRP A 50 5.89 -13.41 -15.82
N HIS A 51 5.80 -12.16 -16.30
CA HIS A 51 5.49 -11.01 -15.46
C HIS A 51 4.04 -10.51 -15.60
N PRO A 52 3.39 -10.05 -14.51
CA PRO A 52 2.01 -9.58 -14.58
C PRO A 52 1.86 -8.37 -15.52
N PRO A 53 0.95 -8.42 -16.52
CA PRO A 53 0.79 -7.35 -17.50
C PRO A 53 0.27 -6.05 -16.87
N VAL A 54 -0.52 -6.16 -15.79
CA VAL A 54 -1.03 -5.01 -15.04
C VAL A 54 0.11 -4.19 -14.45
N MET A 55 1.10 -4.84 -13.83
CA MET A 55 2.25 -4.14 -13.25
C MET A 55 3.13 -3.53 -14.34
N ALA A 56 3.35 -4.23 -15.46
CA ALA A 56 4.11 -3.70 -16.59
C ALA A 56 3.45 -2.45 -17.19
N ARG A 57 2.12 -2.47 -17.40
CA ARG A 57 1.35 -1.32 -17.88
C ARG A 57 1.37 -0.15 -16.89
N LEU A 58 1.16 -0.42 -15.59
CA LEU A 58 1.25 0.59 -14.53
C LEU A 58 2.63 1.26 -14.54
N TRP A 59 3.70 0.46 -14.66
CA TRP A 59 5.05 0.99 -14.72
C TRP A 59 5.24 1.87 -15.96
N GLY A 60 4.82 1.43 -17.14
CA GLY A 60 4.91 2.21 -18.36
C GLY A 60 4.26 3.60 -18.22
N VAL A 61 3.04 3.64 -17.66
CA VAL A 61 2.35 4.92 -17.39
C VAL A 61 3.12 5.80 -16.40
N LEU A 62 3.58 5.23 -15.28
CA LEU A 62 4.32 5.98 -14.26
C LEU A 62 5.67 6.48 -14.78
N HIS A 63 6.37 5.66 -15.57
CA HIS A 63 7.64 5.99 -16.17
C HIS A 63 7.50 7.15 -17.17
N VAL A 64 6.47 7.13 -18.03
CA VAL A 64 6.21 8.23 -18.96
C VAL A 64 5.81 9.51 -18.23
N GLY A 65 4.99 9.41 -17.17
CA GLY A 65 4.44 10.57 -16.47
C GLY A 65 5.42 11.26 -15.51
N VAL A 66 6.21 10.48 -14.77
CA VAL A 66 7.06 10.98 -13.67
C VAL A 66 8.53 10.62 -13.85
N GLY A 67 8.86 9.71 -14.77
CA GLY A 67 10.20 9.18 -14.93
C GLY A 67 10.64 8.29 -13.76
N GLY A 68 11.94 8.07 -13.66
CA GLY A 68 12.55 7.31 -12.58
C GLY A 68 12.53 5.79 -12.77
N GLY A 69 13.33 5.10 -11.96
CA GLY A 69 13.42 3.64 -11.92
C GLY A 69 12.35 3.02 -11.03
N ALA A 70 12.76 2.42 -9.91
CA ALA A 70 11.87 1.74 -8.97
C ALA A 70 10.98 2.68 -8.12
N ALA A 71 11.37 3.96 -7.97
CA ALA A 71 10.75 4.88 -7.02
C ALA A 71 9.24 5.14 -7.22
N PRO A 72 8.73 5.37 -8.44
CA PRO A 72 7.28 5.57 -8.64
C PRO A 72 6.46 4.36 -8.18
N MET A 73 6.99 3.16 -8.44
CA MET A 73 6.37 1.91 -8.00
C MET A 73 6.45 1.74 -6.48
N LEU A 74 7.58 2.10 -5.84
CA LEU A 74 7.67 2.11 -4.38
C LEU A 74 6.61 3.03 -3.76
N VAL A 75 6.41 4.22 -4.33
CA VAL A 75 5.40 5.18 -3.85
C VAL A 75 4.00 4.57 -3.93
N LEU A 76 3.65 3.98 -5.08
CA LEU A 76 2.36 3.30 -5.25
C LEU A 76 2.18 2.15 -4.25
N GLN A 77 3.23 1.34 -4.07
CA GLN A 77 3.25 0.22 -3.13
C GLN A 77 2.92 0.67 -1.71
N MET A 78 3.67 1.66 -1.21
CA MET A 78 3.54 2.17 0.15
C MET A 78 2.20 2.86 0.35
N ALA A 79 1.75 3.62 -0.64
CA ALA A 79 0.46 4.28 -0.59
C ALA A 79 -0.66 3.25 -0.43
N LEU A 80 -0.67 2.18 -1.22
CA LEU A 80 -1.69 1.13 -1.13
C LEU A 80 -1.60 0.36 0.19
N TYR A 81 -0.39 -0.05 0.59
CA TYR A 81 -0.13 -0.77 1.83
C TYR A 81 -0.62 0.01 3.06
N TRP A 82 -0.20 1.26 3.21
CA TRP A 82 -0.58 2.09 4.36
C TRP A 82 -2.02 2.60 4.28
N THR A 83 -2.58 2.77 3.08
CA THR A 83 -4.02 3.03 2.92
C THR A 83 -4.83 1.86 3.44
N GLY A 84 -4.46 0.63 3.10
CA GLY A 84 -5.13 -0.57 3.61
C GLY A 84 -5.09 -0.67 5.13
N PHE A 85 -3.89 -0.62 5.73
CA PHE A 85 -3.74 -0.60 7.19
C PHE A 85 -4.49 0.55 7.86
N GLY A 86 -4.39 1.76 7.30
CA GLY A 86 -5.05 2.96 7.81
C GLY A 86 -6.57 2.86 7.77
N LEU A 87 -7.15 2.34 6.68
CA LEU A 87 -8.60 2.14 6.55
C LEU A 87 -9.10 1.11 7.57
N ILE A 88 -8.39 -0.01 7.76
CA ILE A 88 -8.78 -1.03 8.75
C ILE A 88 -8.67 -0.45 10.16
N ALA A 89 -7.55 0.21 10.50
CA ALA A 89 -7.35 0.81 11.81
C ALA A 89 -8.38 1.90 12.13
N ALA A 90 -8.63 2.81 11.18
CA ALA A 90 -9.65 3.84 11.32
C ALA A 90 -11.06 3.25 11.46
N SER A 91 -11.35 2.15 10.75
CA SER A 91 -12.63 1.43 10.89
C SER A 91 -12.80 0.79 12.27
N LEU A 92 -11.75 0.17 12.79
CA LEU A 92 -11.73 -0.40 14.14
C LEU A 92 -11.93 0.69 15.20
N ALA A 93 -11.27 1.85 15.04
CA ALA A 93 -11.46 2.99 15.92
C ALA A 93 -12.90 3.54 15.91
N ARG A 94 -13.61 3.45 14.77
CA ARG A 94 -15.02 3.87 14.64
C ARG A 94 -16.00 2.98 15.37
N ILE A 95 -15.66 1.71 15.55
CA ILE A 95 -16.50 0.75 16.29
C ILE A 95 -16.00 0.55 17.72
N ASP A 96 -15.36 1.58 18.26
CA ASP A 96 -14.81 1.66 19.62
C ASP A 96 -13.83 0.52 19.99
N LYS A 97 -13.02 0.08 19.01
CA LYS A 97 -11.93 -0.88 19.21
C LYS A 97 -10.54 -0.23 19.02
N PRO A 98 -10.17 0.80 19.82
CA PRO A 98 -8.93 1.56 19.61
C PRO A 98 -7.67 0.72 19.81
N ARG A 99 -7.69 -0.25 20.74
CA ARG A 99 -6.54 -1.18 20.93
C ARG A 99 -6.28 -2.01 19.69
N ALA A 100 -7.33 -2.56 19.08
CA ALA A 100 -7.21 -3.32 17.84
C ALA A 100 -6.74 -2.42 16.67
N ALA A 101 -7.16 -1.16 16.64
CA ALA A 101 -6.69 -0.19 15.65
C ALA A 101 -5.17 0.06 15.75
N VAL A 102 -4.65 0.25 16.96
CA VAL A 102 -3.20 0.43 17.20
C VAL A 102 -2.44 -0.85 16.85
N VAL A 103 -2.94 -2.03 17.26
CA VAL A 103 -2.33 -3.32 16.92
C VAL A 103 -2.28 -3.50 15.39
N MET A 104 -3.33 -3.12 14.67
CA MET A 104 -3.36 -3.19 13.21
C MET A 104 -2.23 -2.36 12.57
N LEU A 105 -2.01 -1.12 13.03
CA LEU A 105 -0.87 -0.32 12.55
C LEU A 105 0.48 -0.92 12.98
N ALA A 106 0.58 -1.45 14.21
CA ALA A 106 1.80 -2.06 14.71
C ALA A 106 2.22 -3.29 13.90
N ILE A 107 1.27 -4.14 13.49
CA ILE A 107 1.51 -5.26 12.57
C ILE A 107 2.15 -4.75 11.28
N GLY A 108 1.62 -3.66 10.72
CA GLY A 108 2.13 -3.04 9.50
C GLY A 108 3.55 -2.50 9.60
N VAL A 109 4.08 -2.24 10.81
CA VAL A 109 5.46 -1.78 11.05
C VAL A 109 6.42 -2.94 11.28
N THR A 110 5.93 -4.15 11.59
CA THR A 110 6.83 -5.26 11.92
C THR A 110 7.77 -5.60 10.77
N PRO A 111 9.01 -6.05 11.05
CA PRO A 111 10.01 -6.33 10.01
C PRO A 111 9.52 -7.31 8.94
N LEU A 112 8.70 -8.29 9.35
CA LEU A 112 8.15 -9.28 8.42
C LEU A 112 7.27 -8.65 7.35
N PHE A 113 6.39 -7.71 7.70
CA PHE A 113 5.51 -7.09 6.72
C PHE A 113 6.18 -5.89 6.05
N LEU A 114 6.72 -4.95 6.83
CA LEU A 114 7.28 -3.71 6.30
C LEU A 114 8.59 -3.93 5.52
N GLY A 115 9.44 -4.87 5.96
CA GLY A 115 10.75 -5.11 5.34
C GLY A 115 10.63 -5.53 3.88
N TRP A 116 9.69 -6.42 3.55
CA TRP A 116 9.43 -6.83 2.17
C TRP A 116 8.87 -5.70 1.30
N GLN A 117 8.17 -4.73 1.91
CA GLN A 117 7.65 -3.59 1.17
C GLN A 117 8.76 -2.62 0.73
N GLY A 118 9.98 -2.69 1.29
CA GLY A 118 11.13 -1.92 0.78
C GLY A 118 11.63 -2.39 -0.59
N THR A 119 11.27 -3.62 -0.98
CA THR A 119 11.59 -4.17 -2.30
C THR A 119 10.44 -3.91 -3.27
N VAL A 120 10.76 -3.43 -4.47
CA VAL A 120 9.76 -3.12 -5.49
C VAL A 120 9.46 -4.38 -6.29
N LEU A 121 8.51 -5.18 -5.79
CA LEU A 121 8.18 -6.49 -6.34
C LEU A 121 6.71 -6.59 -6.70
N LYS A 122 6.40 -7.45 -7.67
CA LYS A 122 5.02 -7.79 -8.06
C LYS A 122 4.19 -8.30 -6.88
N ASP A 123 4.78 -9.11 -6.00
CA ASP A 123 4.10 -9.67 -4.85
C ASP A 123 3.79 -8.61 -3.80
N ALA A 124 4.71 -7.65 -3.62
CA ALA A 124 4.52 -6.54 -2.69
C ALA A 124 3.47 -5.53 -3.20
N GLN A 125 3.46 -5.24 -4.52
CA GLN A 125 2.39 -4.46 -5.17
C GLN A 125 1.02 -5.13 -5.01
N MET A 126 0.96 -6.44 -5.30
CA MET A 126 -0.26 -7.23 -5.16
C MET A 126 -0.77 -7.21 -3.71
N LEU A 127 0.11 -7.45 -2.74
CA LEU A 127 -0.21 -7.39 -1.32
C LEU A 127 -0.77 -6.02 -0.94
N GLY A 128 -0.09 -4.93 -1.34
CA GLY A 128 -0.55 -3.57 -1.08
C GLY A 128 -1.94 -3.31 -1.66
N ALA A 129 -2.17 -3.68 -2.91
CA ALA A 129 -3.47 -3.54 -3.58
C ALA A 129 -4.58 -4.36 -2.91
N MET A 130 -4.31 -5.62 -2.57
CA MET A 130 -5.25 -6.49 -1.86
C MET A 130 -5.57 -5.92 -0.48
N LEU A 131 -4.57 -5.43 0.25
CA LEU A 131 -4.76 -4.85 1.56
C LEU A 131 -5.58 -3.56 1.51
N ALA A 132 -5.33 -2.69 0.52
CA ALA A 132 -6.15 -1.51 0.26
C ALA A 132 -7.61 -1.88 -0.02
N ALA A 133 -7.84 -2.91 -0.85
CA ALA A 133 -9.18 -3.42 -1.15
C ALA A 133 -9.88 -3.98 0.11
N VAL A 134 -9.16 -4.77 0.92
CA VAL A 134 -9.67 -5.28 2.21
C VAL A 134 -10.01 -4.14 3.16
N GLY A 135 -9.17 -3.10 3.23
CA GLY A 135 -9.43 -1.91 4.03
C GLY A 135 -10.68 -1.16 3.56
N LEU A 136 -10.86 -1.01 2.24
CA LEU A 136 -12.04 -0.37 1.66
C LEU A 136 -13.32 -1.15 1.93
N VAL A 137 -13.30 -2.48 1.81
CA VAL A 137 -14.43 -3.35 2.16
C VAL A 137 -14.70 -3.27 3.67
N GLY A 138 -13.65 -3.36 4.49
CA GLY A 138 -13.70 -3.28 5.94
C GLY A 138 -14.32 -1.98 6.44
N TRP A 139 -14.09 -0.86 5.75
CA TRP A 139 -14.68 0.44 6.04
C TRP A 139 -16.21 0.45 6.13
N TRP A 140 -16.86 -0.40 5.33
CA TRP A 140 -18.31 -0.57 5.34
C TRP A 140 -18.72 -1.74 6.23
N ARG A 141 -18.10 -2.90 6.01
CA ARG A 141 -18.51 -4.15 6.64
C ARG A 141 -18.27 -4.19 8.15
N LEU A 142 -17.20 -3.58 8.66
CA LEU A 142 -16.94 -3.54 10.10
C LEU A 142 -18.00 -2.72 10.87
N ARG A 143 -18.73 -1.83 10.18
CA ARG A 143 -19.88 -1.09 10.73
C ARG A 143 -21.23 -1.79 10.50
N GLY A 144 -21.21 -3.04 10.02
CA GLY A 144 -22.42 -3.77 9.65
C GLY A 144 -23.14 -3.22 8.42
N LYS A 145 -22.49 -2.36 7.61
CA LYS A 145 -23.07 -1.78 6.39
C LYS A 145 -22.69 -2.59 5.16
N ALA A 146 -23.59 -2.64 4.17
CA ALA A 146 -23.26 -3.14 2.85
C ALA A 146 -22.20 -2.25 2.17
N VAL A 147 -21.38 -2.87 1.31
CA VAL A 147 -20.48 -2.12 0.41
C VAL A 147 -21.36 -1.50 -0.69
N PRO A 148 -21.20 -0.21 -1.02
CA PRO A 148 -21.94 0.42 -2.10
C PRO A 148 -21.35 -0.03 -3.45
N VAL A 149 -21.92 -1.09 -4.01
CA VAL A 149 -21.63 -1.62 -5.35
C VAL A 149 -22.91 -1.74 -6.15
#